data_AF-A0A2E6KXP3-F1
#
_entry.id   AF-A0A2E6KXP3-F1
#
_cell.length_a   1.000
_cell.length_b   1.000
_cell.length_c   1.000
_cell.angle_alpha   90.00
_cell.angle_beta   90.00
_cell.angle_gamma   90.00
#
_symmetry.space_group_name_H-M   'P 1'
#
loop_
_entity.id
_entity.type
_entity.pdbx_description
1 polymer ?
#
loop_
_entity_poly.entity_id
_entity_poly.type
_entity_poly.pdbx_seq_one_letter_code
_entity_poly.pdbx_strand_id
1 'polypeptide(L)' 'MSTQWKLKLEVQSSSKANTDSLAASLITDCEIDYHESSFSIEISENKAKDLRAMWNTRVRGLIAVDSLIHMIDNIDN' A
#
# COMPACT_ATOMS: atom_id res chain seq x y z
N MET A 1 -3.34 -10.34 -28.90
CA MET A 1 -2.99 -10.30 -27.47
C MET A 1 -3.54 -9.01 -26.90
N SER A 2 -4.28 -9.05 -25.79
CA SER A 2 -4.71 -7.83 -25.09
C SER A 2 -3.53 -7.28 -24.27
N THR A 3 -3.39 -5.96 -24.23
CA THR A 3 -2.42 -5.31 -23.34
C THR A 3 -2.79 -5.57 -21.88
N GLN A 4 -1.88 -6.20 -21.14
CA GLN A 4 -1.99 -6.35 -19.69
C GLN A 4 -1.22 -5.22 -19.01
N TRP A 5 -1.90 -4.43 -18.20
CA TRP A 5 -1.32 -3.33 -17.45
C TRP A 5 -0.89 -3.84 -16.08
N LYS A 6 0.19 -3.28 -15.54
CA LYS A 6 0.75 -3.68 -14.25
C LYS A 6 1.30 -2.46 -13.51
N LEU A 7 1.04 -2.40 -12.21
CA LEU A 7 1.60 -1.41 -11.30
C LEU A 7 2.18 -2.13 -10.09
N LYS A 8 3.36 -1.69 -9.66
CA LYS A 8 3.99 -2.12 -8.42
C LYS A 8 4.12 -0.92 -7.50
N LEU A 9 3.70 -1.08 -6.26
CA LEU A 9 3.96 -0.13 -5.19
C LEU A 9 5.01 -0.73 -4.27
N GLU A 10 5.98 0.07 -3.85
CA GLU A 10 6.86 -0.24 -2.73
C GLU A 10 6.70 0.85 -1.68
N VAL A 11 6.56 0.44 -0.41
CA VAL A 11 6.29 1.34 0.71
C VAL A 11 7.26 1.06 1.84
N GLN A 12 7.81 2.13 2.39
CA GLN A 12 8.64 2.13 3.59
C GLN A 12 8.27 3.36 4.42
N SER A 13 8.09 3.18 5.72
CA SER A 13 7.82 4.26 6.67
C SER A 13 9.04 4.55 7.57
N SER A 14 8.87 5.47 8.53
CA SER A 14 9.90 5.91 9.49
C SER A 14 10.41 4.79 10.40
N SER A 15 9.59 3.77 10.64
CA SER A 15 9.94 2.61 11.47
C SER A 15 9.41 1.31 10.86
N LYS A 16 9.98 0.18 11.29
CA LYS A 16 9.49 -1.16 10.91
C LYS A 16 8.05 -1.39 11.38
N ALA A 17 7.71 -0.93 12.59
CA ALA A 17 6.37 -1.03 13.13
C ALA A 17 5.33 -0.24 12.31
N ASN A 18 5.69 0.97 11.86
CA ASN A 18 4.82 1.80 11.02
C ASN A 18 4.67 1.18 9.62
N THR A 19 5.77 0.64 9.08
CA THR A 19 5.76 -0.10 7.80
C THR A 19 4.87 -1.33 7.87
N ASP A 20 4.93 -2.10 8.96
CA ASP A 20 4.07 -3.27 9.18
C ASP A 20 2.61 -2.90 9.37
N SER A 21 2.33 -1.77 10.02
CA SER A 21 0.97 -1.24 10.20
C SER A 21 0.34 -0.83 8.86
N LEU A 22 1.13 -0.19 7.98
CA LEU A 22 0.70 0.11 6.61
C LEU A 22 0.46 -1.16 5.79
N ALA A 23 1.35 -2.16 5.90
CA ALA A 23 1.16 -3.44 5.24
C ALA A 23 -0.12 -4.14 5.72
N ALA A 24 -0.35 -4.20 7.03
CA ALA A 24 -1.54 -4.84 7.61
C ALA A 24 -2.85 -4.24 7.09
N SER A 25 -2.86 -2.94 6.74
CA SER A 25 -4.04 -2.28 6.17
C SER A 25 -4.43 -2.77 4.76
N LEU A 26 -3.51 -3.43 4.06
CA LEU A 26 -3.70 -3.91 2.69
C LEU A 26 -3.91 -5.43 2.59
N ILE A 27 -3.74 -6.17 3.70
CA ILE A 27 -3.65 -7.63 3.70
C ILE A 27 -4.95 -8.32 3.26
N THR A 28 -6.10 -7.65 3.42
CA THR A 28 -7.39 -8.16 2.97
C THR A 28 -7.62 -7.97 1.46
N ASP A 29 -6.85 -7.08 0.84
CA ASP A 29 -7.14 -6.55 -0.49
C ASP A 29 -6.10 -6.96 -1.55
N CYS A 30 -4.90 -7.37 -1.13
CA CYS A 30 -3.81 -7.73 -2.02
C CYS A 30 -2.80 -8.66 -1.31
N GLU A 31 -2.09 -9.46 -2.12
CA GLU A 31 -0.89 -10.14 -1.66
C GLU A 31 0.22 -9.12 -1.41
N ILE A 32 0.93 -9.31 -0.30
CA ILE A 32 2.00 -8.42 0.14
C ILE A 32 3.32 -9.18 0.13
N ASP A 33 4.30 -8.62 -0.56
CA ASP A 33 5.68 -9.08 -0.53
C ASP A 33 6.44 -8.27 0.53
N TYR A 34 6.80 -8.91 1.64
CA TYR A 34 7.59 -8.28 2.70
C TYR A 34 9.09 -8.30 2.38
N HIS A 35 9.77 -7.19 2.67
CA HIS A 35 11.22 -7.04 2.62
C HIS A 35 11.74 -6.67 4.02
N GLU A 36 13.06 -6.49 4.18
CA GLU A 36 13.65 -6.18 5.49
C GLU A 36 13.10 -4.89 6.11
N SER A 37 12.98 -3.82 5.31
CA SER A 37 12.54 -2.49 5.76
C SER A 37 11.36 -1.92 4.98
N SER A 38 10.81 -2.68 4.03
CA SER A 38 9.74 -2.24 3.15
C SER A 38 8.76 -3.38 2.89
N PHE A 39 7.66 -3.09 2.22
CA PHE A 39 6.84 -4.09 1.57
C PHE A 39 6.46 -3.61 0.17
N SER A 40 6.08 -4.55 -0.69
CA SER A 40 5.52 -4.23 -1.99
C SER A 40 4.21 -4.94 -2.28
N ILE A 41 3.38 -4.30 -3.08
CA ILE A 41 2.20 -4.92 -3.69
C ILE A 41 2.30 -4.78 -5.20
N GLU A 42 1.74 -5.76 -5.90
CA GLU A 42 1.62 -5.74 -7.35
C GLU A 42 0.17 -5.96 -7.75
N ILE A 43 -0.33 -5.12 -8.65
CA ILE A 43 -1.65 -5.28 -9.24
C ILE A 43 -1.53 -5.28 -10.76
N SER A 44 -2.23 -6.21 -11.40
CA SER A 44 -2.29 -6.30 -12.85
C SER A 44 -3.74 -6.32 -13.33
N GLU A 45 -4.02 -5.63 -14.42
CA GLU A 45 -5.34 -5.63 -15.03
C GLU A 45 -5.33 -5.36 -16.53
N ASN A 46 -6.30 -5.93 -17.25
CA ASN A 46 -6.41 -5.78 -18.71
C ASN A 46 -6.96 -4.41 -19.13
N LYS A 47 -7.71 -3.76 -18.24
CA LYS A 47 -8.33 -2.45 -18.50
C LYS A 47 -7.62 -1.38 -17.67
N ALA A 48 -6.89 -0.48 -18.33
CA ALA A 48 -6.17 0.61 -17.67
C ALA A 48 -7.04 1.43 -16.70
N LYS A 49 -8.31 1.68 -17.05
CA LYS A 49 -9.25 2.44 -16.19
C LYS A 49 -9.53 1.73 -14.87
N ASP A 50 -9.61 0.39 -14.90
CA ASP A 50 -9.94 -0.44 -13.75
C ASP A 50 -8.69 -0.62 -12.88
N LEU A 51 -7.51 -0.80 -13.51
CA LEU A 51 -6.22 -0.76 -12.81
C LEU A 51 -6.04 0.54 -12.02
N ARG A 52 -6.32 1.68 -12.65
CA ARG A 52 -6.26 2.99 -11.98
C ARG A 52 -7.26 3.09 -10.83
N ALA A 53 -8.46 2.52 -10.96
CA ALA A 53 -9.44 2.50 -9.89
C ALA A 53 -8.95 1.65 -8.70
N MET A 54 -8.44 0.45 -8.96
CA MET A 54 -7.83 -0.44 -7.97
C MET A 54 -6.66 0.23 -7.23
N TRP A 55 -5.80 0.92 -7.98
CA TRP A 55 -4.68 1.68 -7.44
C TRP A 55 -5.14 2.80 -6.50
N ASN A 56 -6.07 3.64 -6.97
CA ASN A 56 -6.53 4.78 -6.20
C ASN A 56 -7.20 4.38 -4.88
N THR A 57 -7.93 3.26 -4.85
CA THR A 57 -8.54 2.76 -3.60
C THR A 57 -7.48 2.39 -2.58
N ARG A 58 -6.46 1.61 -2.99
CA ARG A 58 -5.37 1.17 -2.11
C ARG A 58 -4.53 2.34 -1.59
N VAL A 59 -4.16 3.26 -2.47
CA VAL A 59 -3.38 4.46 -2.09
C VAL A 59 -4.17 5.35 -1.12
N ARG A 60 -5.48 5.53 -1.31
CA ARG A 60 -6.29 6.28 -0.33
C ARG A 60 -6.39 5.58 1.02
N GLY A 61 -6.47 4.25 1.03
CA GLY A 61 -6.41 3.46 2.27
C GLY A 61 -5.09 3.68 3.02
N LEU A 62 -3.96 3.59 2.29
CA LEU A 62 -2.64 3.87 2.85
C LEU A 62 -2.52 5.28 3.42
N ILE A 63 -2.98 6.30 2.71
CA ILE A 63 -2.96 7.70 3.20
C ILE A 63 -3.75 7.85 4.52
N ALA A 64 -4.90 7.19 4.63
CA ALA A 64 -5.71 7.24 5.84
C ALA A 64 -4.99 6.60 7.03
N VAL A 65 -4.35 5.45 6.82
CA VAL A 65 -3.59 4.75 7.87
C VAL A 65 -2.33 5.52 8.25
N ASP A 66 -1.59 6.04 7.28
CA ASP A 66 -0.40 6.87 7.50
C ASP A 66 -0.72 8.11 8.36
N SER A 67 -1.85 8.76 8.06
CA SER A 67 -2.32 9.91 8.85
C SER A 67 -2.65 9.54 10.31
N LEU A 68 -3.19 8.35 10.55
CA LEU A 68 -3.48 7.85 11.90
C LEU A 68 -2.20 7.51 12.66
N ILE A 69 -1.23 6.84 12.00
CA ILE A 69 0.08 6.53 12.57
C ILE A 69 0.78 7.82 13.00
N HIS A 70 0.84 8.83 12.12
CA HIS A 70 1.42 10.13 12.45
C HIS A 70 0.70 10.83 13.61
N MET A 71 -0.61 10.69 13.74
CA MET A 71 -1.34 11.26 14.87
C MET A 71 -0.95 10.57 16.19
N ILE A 72 -0.85 9.25 16.20
CA ILE A 72 -0.48 8.46 17.39
C ILE A 72 0.96 8.74 17.81
N ASP A 73 1.90 8.71 16.86
CA ASP A 73 3.32 9.00 17.10
C ASP A 73 3.52 10.42 17.70
N ASN A 74 2.67 11.38 17.34
CA ASN A 74 2.70 12.75 17.89
C ASN A 74 2.02 12.89 19.25
N ILE A 75 1.16 11.94 19.66
CA ILE A 75 0.53 11.92 20.99
C ILE A 75 1.47 11.34 22.04
N ASP A 76 2.35 10.41 21.64
CA ASP A 76 3.31 9.74 22.51
C ASP A 76 4.62 10.54 22.76
N ASN A 77 4.72 11.77 22.22
CA ASN A 77 5.83 12.72 22.43
C ASN A 77 5.40 13.92 23.28
#